data_AF-A0A8X7SK90-F1
#
_entry.id   AF-A0A8X7SK90-F1
#
_cell.length_a   1.000
_cell.length_b   1.000
_cell.length_c   1.000
_cell.angle_alpha   90.00
_cell.angle_beta   90.00
_cell.angle_gamma   90.00
#
_symmetry.space_group_name_H-M   'P 1'
#
loop_
_entity.id
_entity.type
_entity.pdbx_description
1 polymer ?
#
loop_
_entity_poly.entity_id
_entity_poly.type
_entity_poly.pdbx_seq_one_letter_code
_entity_poly.pdbx_strand_id
1 'polypeptide(L)' 'MFYENGPFKINKNMSLAWNEYGWDQVSNLMYVDQPVGTGFSYTTTKVISVMTRRELAMIYMIFCRLSLMVVKIRA' A
#
# COMPACT_ATOMS: atom_id res chain seq x y z
N MET A 1 7.26 3.11 2.72
CA MET A 1 7.00 4.49 2.23
C MET A 1 7.96 5.50 2.86
N PHE A 2 7.83 5.88 4.13
CA PHE A 2 8.55 7.04 4.69
C PHE A 2 10.03 6.84 5.07
N TYR A 3 10.52 5.61 5.09
CA TYR A 3 11.91 5.29 5.51
C TYR A 3 12.81 4.80 4.38
N GLU A 4 12.22 4.48 3.23
CA GLU A 4 12.93 3.80 2.13
C GLU A 4 12.79 4.62 0.84
N ASN A 5 11.95 4.15 -0.06
CA ASN A 5 11.85 4.62 -1.44
C ASN A 5 10.73 5.65 -1.70
N GLY A 6 10.03 6.11 -0.66
CA GLY A 6 8.93 7.05 -0.82
C GLY A 6 9.39 8.50 -1.04
N PRO A 7 8.47 9.37 -1.46
CA PRO A 7 8.73 10.78 -1.76
C PRO A 7 9.12 11.61 -0.53
N PHE A 8 8.78 11.12 0.67
CA PHE A 8 8.98 11.86 1.92
C PHE A 8 9.69 11.02 2.96
N LYS A 9 10.46 11.71 3.82
CA LYS A 9 11.06 11.21 5.06
C LYS A 9 10.46 11.95 6.25
N ILE A 10 10.47 11.30 7.41
CA ILE A 10 10.02 11.90 8.67
C ILE A 10 11.26 12.45 9.41
N ASN A 11 11.27 13.76 9.66
CA ASN A 11 12.30 14.42 10.46
C ASN A 11 12.13 14.13 11.95
N LYS A 12 13.17 14.40 12.76
CA LYS A 12 13.12 14.23 14.23
C LYS A 12 12.01 15.06 14.92
N ASN A 13 11.60 16.15 14.31
CA ASN A 13 10.50 17.01 14.78
C ASN A 13 9.12 16.56 14.24
N MET A 14 9.01 15.35 13.69
CA MET A 14 7.80 14.80 13.08
C MET A 14 7.30 15.54 11.82
N SER A 15 8.10 16.45 11.26
CA SER A 15 7.76 17.10 9.98
C SER A 15 8.10 16.19 8.80
N LEU A 16 7.42 16.41 7.66
CA LEU A 16 7.80 15.78 6.39
C LEU A 16 8.92 16.56 5.72
N ALA A 17 9.90 15.84 5.18
CA ALA A 17 10.93 16.38 4.29
C ALA A 17 10.95 15.57 2.99
N TRP A 18 11.28 16.22 1.88
CA TRP A 18 11.40 15.56 0.58
C TRP A 18 12.55 14.55 0.56
N ASN A 19 12.36 13.44 -0.15
CA ASN A 19 13.39 12.47 -0.44
C ASN A 19 13.90 12.68 -1.87
N GLU A 20 15.09 13.27 -2.03
CA GLU A 20 15.71 13.54 -3.34
C GLU A 20 15.92 12.28 -4.20
N TYR A 21 15.95 11.09 -3.57
CA TYR A 21 16.13 9.80 -4.23
C TYR A 21 14.89 8.89 -4.14
N GLY A 22 13.71 9.49 -3.96
CA GLY A 22 12.44 8.75 -3.98
C GLY A 22 12.17 8.13 -5.36
N TRP A 23 11.60 6.92 -5.38
CA TRP A 23 11.30 6.23 -6.65
C TRP A 23 10.11 6.85 -7.40
N ASP A 24 9.39 7.78 -6.75
CA ASP A 24 8.32 8.58 -7.35
C ASP A 24 8.85 9.50 -8.48
N GLN A 25 10.14 9.82 -8.46
CA GLN A 25 10.77 10.67 -9.47
C GLN A 25 10.81 10.02 -10.87
N VAL A 26 10.72 8.69 -10.94
CA VAL A 26 10.84 7.92 -12.19
C VAL A 26 9.64 7.01 -12.45
N SER A 27 8.69 6.90 -11.51
CA SER A 27 7.58 5.97 -11.60
C SER A 27 6.38 6.37 -10.75
N ASN A 28 5.20 5.90 -11.12
CA ASN A 28 4.02 6.00 -10.26
C ASN A 28 4.07 4.89 -9.21
N LEU A 29 4.08 5.26 -7.92
CA LEU A 29 4.14 4.32 -6.81
C LEU A 29 2.78 4.13 -6.15
N MET A 30 2.44 2.87 -5.86
CA MET A 30 1.25 2.49 -5.08
C MET A 30 1.71 1.62 -3.89
N TYR A 31 1.47 2.11 -2.66
CA TYR A 31 1.76 1.37 -1.44
C TYR A 31 0.49 0.66 -0.96
N VAL A 32 0.60 -0.64 -0.67
CA VAL A 32 -0.52 -1.49 -0.24
C VAL A 32 -0.13 -2.19 1.04
N ASP A 33 -0.84 -1.92 2.13
CA ASP A 33 -0.66 -2.64 3.39
C ASP A 33 -1.33 -4.01 3.28
N GLN A 34 -0.52 -5.07 3.23
CA GLN A 34 -1.00 -6.45 3.15
C GLN A 34 -0.22 -7.37 4.10
N PRO A 35 -0.84 -8.47 4.60
CA PRO A 35 -2.24 -8.89 4.47
C PRO A 35 -3.23 -8.03 5.26
N VAL A 36 -4.52 -8.42 5.26
CA VAL A 36 -5.52 -7.90 6.21
C VAL A 36 -4.98 -8.03 7.65
N GLY A 37 -5.07 -6.96 8.42
CA GLY A 37 -4.48 -6.83 9.75
C GLY A 37 -3.13 -6.12 9.79
N THR A 38 -2.54 -5.78 8.63
CA THR A 38 -1.29 -5.02 8.55
C THR A 38 -1.57 -3.54 8.35
N GLY A 39 -0.91 -2.68 9.12
CA GLY A 39 -1.03 -1.23 8.98
C GLY A 39 -2.48 -0.75 9.07
N PHE A 40 -2.97 -0.12 8.00
CA PHE A 40 -4.35 0.38 7.93
C PHE A 40 -5.35 -0.60 7.29
N SER A 41 -4.92 -1.78 6.87
CA SER A 41 -5.82 -2.79 6.30
C SER A 41 -6.51 -3.58 7.42
N TYR A 42 -7.84 -3.48 7.54
CA TYR A 42 -8.61 -4.18 8.59
C TYR A 42 -9.86 -4.90 8.05
N THR A 43 -10.41 -5.79 8.86
CA THR A 43 -11.70 -6.47 8.62
C THR A 43 -12.57 -6.38 9.86
N THR A 44 -13.88 -6.33 9.67
CA THR A 44 -14.88 -6.38 10.76
C THR A 44 -15.15 -7.82 11.20
N THR A 45 -14.69 -8.81 10.43
CA THR A 45 -14.86 -10.22 10.78
C THR A 45 -13.82 -10.61 11.82
N LYS A 46 -14.28 -11.16 12.95
CA LYS A 46 -13.45 -11.44 14.14
C LYS A 46 -12.37 -12.52 13.94
N VAL A 47 -12.41 -13.22 12.81
CA VAL A 47 -11.41 -14.22 12.45
C VAL A 47 -10.32 -13.53 11.64
N ILE A 48 -9.20 -13.20 12.29
CA ILE A 48 -7.93 -13.02 11.58
C ILE A 48 -7.54 -14.44 11.16
N SER A 49 -8.11 -14.91 10.05
CA SER A 49 -7.78 -16.22 9.51
C SER A 49 -6.31 -16.22 9.16
N VAL A 50 -5.57 -17.21 9.66
CA VAL A 50 -4.22 -17.49 9.16
C VAL A 50 -4.38 -17.82 7.68
N MET A 51 -4.07 -16.83 6.86
CA MET A 51 -4.29 -16.90 5.42
C MET A 51 -3.16 -17.67 4.78
N THR A 52 -3.50 -18.63 3.93
CA THR A 52 -2.51 -19.32 3.13
C THR A 52 -1.91 -18.38 2.08
N ARG A 53 -0.71 -18.69 1.57
CA ARG A 53 -0.09 -17.89 0.49
C ARG A 53 -0.97 -17.79 -0.76
N ARG A 54 -1.78 -18.82 -1.04
CA ARG A 54 -2.72 -18.84 -2.18
C ARG A 54 -3.86 -17.84 -1.99
N GLU A 55 -4.45 -17.81 -0.80
CA GLU A 55 -5.50 -16.85 -0.47
C GLU A 55 -4.97 -15.41 -0.46
N LEU A 56 -3.76 -15.18 0.05
CA LEU A 56 -3.11 -13.87 0.03
C LEU A 56 -2.92 -13.37 -1.41
N ALA A 57 -2.39 -14.22 -2.28
CA ALA A 57 -2.23 -13.89 -3.69
C ALA A 57 -3.59 -13.59 -4.35
N MET A 58 -4.63 -14.37 -4.06
CA MET A 58 -5.97 -14.11 -4.60
C MET A 58 -6.50 -12.74 -4.17
N ILE A 59 -6.43 -12.40 -2.89
CA ILE A 59 -6.91 -11.11 -2.38
C ILE A 59 -6.12 -9.95 -2.98
N TYR A 60 -4.79 -10.08 -3.08
CA TYR A 60 -3.94 -9.08 -3.71
C TYR A 60 -4.34 -8.85 -5.18
N MET A 61 -4.53 -9.92 -5.94
CA MET A 61 -4.95 -9.82 -7.35
C MET A 61 -6.35 -9.23 -7.51
N ILE A 62 -7.29 -9.55 -6.61
CA ILE A 62 -8.63 -8.94 -6.58
C ILE A 62 -8.51 -7.44 -6.31
N PHE A 63 -7.71 -7.04 -5.32
CA PHE A 63 -7.48 -5.64 -5.00
C PHE A 63 -6.91 -4.88 -6.21
N CYS A 64 -5.82 -5.37 -6.82
CA CYS A 64 -5.22 -4.73 -7.98
C CYS A 64 -6.22 -4.58 -9.15
N ARG A 65 -7.04 -5.61 -9.41
CA ARG A 65 -8.06 -5.56 -10.46
C ARG A 65 -9.13 -4.49 -10.18
N LEU A 66 -9.61 -4.40 -8.94
CA LEU A 66 -10.59 -3.39 -8.54
C LEU A 66 -10.00 -1.98 -8.60
N SER A 67 -8.78 -1.78 -8.11
CA SER A 67 -8.10 -0.47 -8.14
C SER A 67 -7.94 0.05 -9.56
N LEU A 68 -7.54 -0.81 -10.51
CA LEU A 68 -7.41 -0.43 -11.92
C LEU A 68 -8.77 -0.11 -12.58
N MET A 69 -9.84 -0.78 -12.14
CA MET A 69 -11.19 -0.50 -12.65
C MET A 69 -11.71 0.87 -12.18
N VAL A 70 -11.44 1.26 -10.93
CA VAL A 70 -11.78 2.59 -10.40
C VAL A 70 -11.04 3.69 -11.14
N VAL A 71 -9.75 3.48 -11.46
CA VAL A 71 -8.95 4.44 -12.24
C VAL A 71 -9.50 4.58 -13.68
N LYS A 72 -9.95 3.49 -14.31
CA LYS A 72 -10.53 3.52 -15.67
C LYS A 72 -11.90 4.18 -15.76
N ILE A 73 -12.71 4.20 -14.71
CA ILE A 73 -14.04 4.83 -14.72
C ILE A 73 -13.95 6.36 -14.63
N ARG A 74 -12.78 6.91 -14.25
CA ARG A 74 -12.56 8.36 -14.12
C ARG A 74 -11.71 8.97 -15.24
N ALA A 75 -11.42 8.21 -16.31
CA ALA A 75 -10.68 8.68 -17.47
C ALA A 75 -11.59 8.81 -18.70
#